data_AF-A0A7R9N3U8-F1
#
_entry.id   AF-A0A7R9N3U8-F1
#
_cell.length_a   1.000
_cell.length_b   1.000
_cell.length_c   1.000
_cell.angle_alpha   90.00
_cell.angle_beta   90.00
_cell.angle_gamma   90.00
#
_symmetry.space_group_name_H-M   'P 1'
#
loop_
_entity.id
_entity.type
_entity.pdbx_description
1 polymer ?
#
loop_
_entity_poly.entity_id
_entity_poly.type
_entity_poly.pdbx_seq_one_letter_code
_entity_poly.pdbx_strand_id
1 'polypeptide(L)' 'MDNLHNVAYSVSNSCLHSKQDKRTSRKRALIERRFAVIKKVFNSAHVMVTIVARTLVKVLSSCFYFNFYQLNALKRKEVI' A
#
# COMPACT_ATOMS: atom_id res chain seq x y z
N MET A 1 10.35 3.37 -45.04
CA MET A 1 10.63 4.21 -43.85
C MET A 1 9.79 3.78 -42.64
N ASP A 2 8.99 2.72 -42.79
CA ASP A 2 7.87 2.38 -41.90
C ASP A 2 8.31 1.52 -40.71
N ASN A 3 9.39 0.75 -40.88
CA ASN A 3 9.97 -0.07 -39.81
C ASN A 3 10.59 0.77 -38.68
N LEU A 4 11.24 1.88 -39.01
CA LEU A 4 11.89 2.72 -37.99
C LEU A 4 10.85 3.41 -37.10
N HIS A 5 9.73 3.85 -37.68
CA HIS A 5 8.62 4.43 -36.94
C HIS A 5 7.92 3.41 -36.03
N ASN A 6 7.77 2.17 -36.49
CA ASN A 6 7.15 1.10 -35.71
C ASN A 6 8.03 0.67 -34.51
N VAL A 7 9.35 0.59 -34.71
CA VAL A 7 10.31 0.35 -33.63
C VAL A 7 10.33 1.50 -32.61
N ALA A 8 10.32 2.75 -33.08
CA ALA A 8 10.25 3.91 -32.19
C ALA A 8 8.93 3.95 -31.37
N TYR A 9 7.82 3.54 -31.99
CA TYR A 9 6.52 3.40 -31.33
C TYR A 9 6.54 2.29 -30.27
N SER A 10 7.10 1.11 -30.54
CA SER A 10 7.16 0.01 -29.56
C SER A 10 8.10 0.32 -28.38
N VAL A 11 9.24 0.96 -28.64
CA VAL A 11 10.18 1.42 -27.60
C VAL A 11 9.56 2.53 -26.76
N SER A 12 8.81 3.45 -27.38
CA SER A 12 8.10 4.51 -26.65
C SER A 12 7.01 3.92 -25.74
N ASN A 13 6.21 2.98 -26.23
CA ASN A 13 5.16 2.33 -25.45
C ASN A 13 5.70 1.49 -24.29
N SER A 14 6.78 0.71 -24.50
CA SER A 14 7.43 -0.05 -23.43
C SER A 14 8.05 0.87 -22.37
N CYS A 15 8.66 1.99 -22.78
CA CYS A 15 9.15 3.01 -21.86
C CYS A 15 8.00 3.66 -21.05
N LEU A 16 6.88 3.99 -21.70
CA LEU A 16 5.68 4.52 -21.05
C LEU A 16 5.09 3.53 -20.03
N HIS A 17 4.95 2.26 -20.42
CA HIS A 17 4.48 1.19 -19.54
C HIS A 17 5.40 1.05 -18.32
N SER A 18 6.73 1.00 -18.53
CA SER A 18 7.70 0.90 -17.43
C SER A 18 7.63 2.07 -16.44
N LYS A 19 7.32 3.29 -16.91
CA LYS A 19 7.12 4.47 -16.05
C LYS A 19 5.82 4.36 -15.26
N GLN A 20 4.76 3.83 -15.87
CA GLN A 20 3.48 3.64 -15.23
C GLN A 20 3.52 2.51 -14.19
N ASP A 21 4.19 1.41 -14.48
CA ASP A 21 4.38 0.30 -13.55
C ASP A 21 5.17 0.74 -12.32
N LYS A 22 6.24 1.51 -12.52
CA LYS A 22 7.00 2.11 -11.42
C LYS A 22 6.12 3.02 -10.56
N ARG A 23 5.23 3.81 -11.16
CA ARG A 23 4.27 4.64 -10.41
C ARG A 23 3.27 3.79 -9.63
N THR A 24 2.72 2.74 -10.24
CA THR A 24 1.78 1.82 -9.60
C THR A 24 2.44 1.07 -8.45
N SER A 25 3.66 0.56 -8.64
CA SER A 25 4.46 -0.10 -7.62
C SER A 25 4.73 0.81 -6.42
N ARG A 26 5.13 2.07 -6.65
CA ARG A 26 5.32 3.05 -5.55
C ARG A 26 4.04 3.28 -4.74
N LYS A 27 2.88 3.37 -5.40
CA LYS A 27 1.59 3.49 -4.71
C LYS A 27 1.25 2.24 -3.90
N ARG A 28 1.48 1.05 -4.45
CA ARG A 28 1.24 -0.24 -3.76
C ARG A 28 2.16 -0.43 -2.55
N ALA A 29 3.44 -0.08 -2.68
CA ALA A 29 4.43 -0.18 -1.61
C ALA A 29 4.03 0.61 -0.35
N LEU A 30 3.38 1.78 -0.50
CA LEU A 30 2.88 2.55 0.65
C LEU A 30 1.78 1.80 1.41
N ILE A 31 0.88 1.13 0.69
CA ILE A 31 -0.22 0.36 1.26
C ILE A 31 0.32 -0.89 1.96
N GLU A 32 1.19 -1.64 1.29
CA GLU A 32 1.82 -2.84 1.84
C GLU A 32 2.59 -2.54 3.13
N ARG A 33 3.30 -1.40 3.19
CA ARG A 33 3.99 -0.95 4.40
C ARG A 33 3.03 -0.72 5.57
N ARG A 34 1.87 -0.10 5.33
CA ARG A 34 0.85 0.10 6.39
C ARG A 34 0.33 -1.23 6.92
N PHE A 35 0.02 -2.17 6.02
CA PHE A 35 -0.40 -3.52 6.41
C PHE A 35 0.70 -4.28 7.17
N ALA A 36 1.97 -4.12 6.78
CA ALA A 36 3.09 -4.73 7.49
C ALA A 36 3.21 -4.20 8.93
N VAL A 37 3.03 -2.89 9.14
CA VAL A 37 3.02 -2.29 10.48
C VAL A 37 1.85 -2.82 11.30
N ILE A 38 0.64 -2.89 10.72
CA ILE A 38 -0.54 -3.41 11.43
C ILE A 38 -0.33 -4.86 11.84
N LYS A 39 0.16 -5.69 10.92
CA LYS A 39 0.44 -7.11 11.18
C LYS A 39 1.51 -7.30 12.26
N LYS A 40 2.56 -6.47 12.28
CA LYS A 40 3.67 -6.58 13.24
C LYS A 40 3.33 -6.02 14.63
N VAL A 41 2.68 -4.85 14.69
CA VAL A 41 2.42 -4.15 15.97
C VAL A 41 1.21 -4.74 16.69
N PHE A 42 0.15 -5.06 15.96
CA PHE A 42 -1.08 -5.61 16.56
C PHE A 42 -1.15 -7.14 16.49
N ASN A 43 -0.08 -7.79 16.04
CA ASN A 43 0.02 -9.24 15.83
C ASN A 43 -1.18 -9.83 15.04
N SER A 44 -1.75 -9.04 14.13
CA SER A 44 -3.00 -9.33 13.41
C SER A 44 -2.81 -10.30 12.24
N ALA A 45 -1.64 -10.94 12.13
CA ALA A 45 -1.36 -11.93 11.09
C ALA A 45 -2.21 -13.19 11.26
N HIS A 46 -2.46 -13.60 12.51
CA HIS A 46 -3.28 -14.76 12.84
C HIS A 46 -4.17 -14.45 14.03
N VAL A 47 -5.48 -14.60 13.85
CA VAL A 47 -6.45 -14.50 14.93
C VAL A 47 -6.96 -15.91 15.20
N MET A 48 -6.69 -16.44 16.40
CA MET A 48 -7.21 -17.72 16.88
C MET A 48 -8.69 -17.58 17.31
N VAL A 49 -9.52 -17.08 16.40
CA VAL A 49 -10.97 -16.93 16.62
C VAL A 49 -11.67 -17.43 15.36
N THR A 50 -12.56 -18.40 15.55
CA THR A 50 -13.30 -19.08 14.47
C THR A 50 -14.52 -18.30 13.98
N ILE A 51 -14.96 -17.26 14.70
CA ILE A 51 -16.13 -16.46 14.36
C ILE A 51 -15.73 -15.25 13.52
N VAL A 52 -16.25 -15.18 12.28
CA VAL A 52 -16.01 -14.09 11.31
C VAL A 52 -16.30 -12.71 11.91
N ALA A 53 -17.41 -12.55 12.64
CA ALA A 53 -17.78 -11.28 13.26
C ALA A 53 -16.72 -10.78 14.25
N ARG A 54 -16.14 -11.68 15.07
CA ARG A 54 -15.12 -11.31 16.06
C ARG A 54 -13.76 -11.03 15.42
N THR A 55 -13.44 -11.69 14.30
CA THR A 55 -12.25 -11.37 13.49
C THR A 55 -12.40 -10.00 12.83
N LEU A 56 -13.58 -9.67 12.29
CA LEU A 56 -13.85 -8.37 11.69
C LEU A 56 -13.63 -7.23 12.69
N VAL A 57 -14.22 -7.32 13.90
CA VAL A 57 -14.04 -6.29 14.93
C VAL A 57 -12.56 -6.14 15.32
N LYS A 58 -11.82 -7.24 15.43
CA LYS A 58 -10.37 -7.19 15.74
C LYS A 58 -9.55 -6.49 14.65
N VAL A 59 -9.85 -6.76 13.38
CA VAL A 59 -9.17 -6.11 12.25
C VAL A 59 -9.54 -4.63 12.18
N LEU A 60 -10.82 -4.28 12.32
CA LEU A 60 -11.29 -2.89 12.32
C LEU A 60 -10.69 -2.08 13.47
N SER A 61 -10.64 -2.67 14.67
CA SER A 61 -9.99 -2.08 15.84
C SER A 61 -8.50 -1.80 15.57
N SER A 62 -7.77 -2.76 15.00
CA SER A 62 -6.36 -2.59 14.63
C SER A 62 -6.15 -1.45 13.62
N CYS A 63 -7.02 -1.35 12.61
CA CYS A 63 -6.99 -0.26 11.63
C CYS A 63 -7.28 1.11 12.28
N PHE A 64 -8.22 1.17 13.22
CA PHE A 64 -8.56 2.39 13.94
C PHE A 64 -7.37 2.88 14.80
N TYR A 65 -6.76 2.01 15.59
CA TYR A 65 -5.57 2.35 16.36
C TYR A 65 -4.40 2.79 15.48
N PHE A 66 -4.24 2.20 14.29
CA PHE A 66 -3.21 2.63 13.35
C PHE A 66 -3.44 4.07 12.84
N ASN A 67 -4.70 4.48 12.64
CA ASN A 67 -5.02 5.86 12.29
C ASN A 67 -4.68 6.83 13.44
N PHE A 68 -4.97 6.47 14.68
CA PHE A 68 -4.56 7.24 15.86
C PHE A 68 -3.04 7.33 16.02
N TYR A 69 -2.33 6.24 15.76
CA TYR A 69 -0.87 6.23 15.78
C TYR A 69 -0.28 7.20 14.75
N GLN A 70 -0.86 7.25 13.54
CA GLN A 70 -0.47 8.22 12.52
C GLN A 70 -0.79 9.66 12.94
N LEU A 71 -1.97 9.93 13.51
CA LEU A 71 -2.33 11.25 14.01
C LEU A 71 -1.38 11.73 15.11
N ASN A 72 -1.04 10.87 16.06
CA ASN A 72 -0.05 11.18 17.09
C ASN A 72 1.34 11.42 16.50
N ALA A 73 1.73 10.66 15.47
CA ALA A 73 3.00 10.88 14.77
C ALA A 73 3.01 12.21 13.99
N LEU A 74 1.87 12.67 13.46
CA LEU A 74 1.73 13.98 12.82
C LEU A 74 1.79 15.11 13.85
N LYS A 75 1.10 14.96 14.98
CA LYS A 75 1.15 15.91 16.10
C LYS A 75 2.57 16.06 16.65
N ARG A 76 3.32 14.98 16.81
CA ARG A 76 4.75 15.02 17.22
C ARG A 76 5.66 15.70 16.21
N LYS A 77 5.25 15.76 14.94
CA LYS A 77 5.98 16.46 13.88
C LYS A 77 5.56 17.93 13.75
N GLU A 78 4.64 18.41 14.60
CA GLU A 78 4.10 19.77 14.58
C GLU A 78 3.56 20.20 13.20
N VAL A 79 3.11 19.22 12.40
CA VAL A 79 2.49 19.47 11.09
C VAL A 79 1.03 19.89 11.26
N ILE A 80 0.43 19.55 12.42
CA ILE A 80 -0.93 19.86 12.86
C ILE A 80 -0.88 20.16 14.35
#